data_AF-Q7R918-F1
#
_entry.id   AF-Q7R918-F1
#
_cell.length_a   1.000
_cell.length_b   1.000
_cell.length_c   1.000
_cell.angle_alpha   90.00
_cell.angle_beta   90.00
_cell.angle_gamma   90.00
#
_symmetry.space_group_name_H-M   'P 1'
#
loop_
_entity.id
_entity.type
_entity.pdbx_description
1 polymer ?
#
loop_
_entity_poly.entity_id
_entity_poly.type
_entity_poly.pdbx_seq_one_letter_code
_entity_poly.pdbx_strand_id
1 'polypeptide(L)'
;MDDTLCGKIDLLRAYLPDDLGATTKLDLNDNSKIKKYCPENGSGYNTCNTNLDEITAGFLWLLGECYSTLTTNGYDQNNTNAFFIHIISWFSYKLNQNEGKKFNTINAFFNEYVKSSGNYKSFITDAYRIGNIKEFMDKREYLLNINIEDLSKFYDASKLLCSMYINSEKHTKDSTLLNDAKDFVIKYTDLNESYNIEDTARRKILPFLSTDYDNFKKYCNGKGNNCKDFQSLPAIKTNASALTSGNASPSSSIGNKLFTVLSIFGAIAFFLGISYKYSLFGFRKRFQKQKLREKIKNIKKKMNR
;
A
#
# COMPACT_ATOMS: atom_id res chain seq x y z
N MET A 1 -0.64 -11.76 5.32
CA MET A 1 -1.85 -10.93 5.27
C MET A 1 -2.79 -11.49 6.34
N ASP A 2 -3.91 -10.84 6.64
CA ASP A 2 -4.96 -11.42 7.48
C ASP A 2 -6.36 -11.05 6.95
N ASP A 3 -7.38 -11.67 7.53
CA ASP A 3 -8.79 -11.46 7.20
C ASP A 3 -9.24 -10.02 7.44
N THR A 4 -8.69 -9.35 8.46
CA THR A 4 -9.05 -7.96 8.78
C THR A 4 -8.56 -7.00 7.71
N LEU A 5 -7.32 -7.15 7.24
CA LEU A 5 -6.74 -6.33 6.17
C LEU A 5 -7.43 -6.61 4.83
N CYS A 6 -7.74 -7.88 4.53
CA CYS A 6 -8.52 -8.23 3.34
C CYS A 6 -9.95 -7.69 3.39
N GLY A 7 -10.57 -7.65 4.57
CA GLY A 7 -11.88 -7.02 4.76
C GLY A 7 -11.90 -5.53 4.40
N LYS A 8 -10.78 -4.80 4.59
CA LYS A 8 -10.65 -3.40 4.16
C LYS A 8 -10.61 -3.28 2.63
N ILE A 9 -9.95 -4.22 1.96
CA ILE A 9 -9.93 -4.29 0.48
C ILE A 9 -11.34 -4.57 -0.05
N ASP A 10 -12.04 -5.53 0.52
CA ASP A 10 -13.41 -5.87 0.11
C ASP A 10 -14.38 -4.71 0.36
N LEU A 11 -14.21 -3.97 1.47
CA LEU A 11 -14.94 -2.72 1.71
C LEU A 11 -14.68 -1.72 0.58
N LEU A 12 -13.43 -1.52 0.17
CA LEU A 12 -13.11 -0.59 -0.92
C LEU A 12 -13.76 -1.01 -2.23
N ARG A 13 -13.72 -2.30 -2.55
CA ARG A 13 -14.32 -2.86 -3.78
C ARG A 13 -15.84 -2.67 -3.86
N ALA A 14 -16.53 -2.49 -2.72
CA ALA A 14 -17.95 -2.14 -2.74
C ALA A 14 -18.22 -0.74 -3.32
N TYR A 15 -17.25 0.17 -3.18
CA TYR A 15 -17.27 1.53 -3.77
C TYR A 15 -16.57 1.58 -5.13
N LEU A 16 -15.50 0.79 -5.30
CA LEU A 16 -14.65 0.73 -6.51
C LEU A 16 -14.56 -0.71 -7.03
N PRO A 17 -15.62 -1.25 -7.66
CA PRO A 17 -15.65 -2.63 -8.16
C PRO A 17 -14.55 -2.89 -9.18
N ASP A 18 -14.01 -4.12 -9.22
CA ASP A 18 -12.91 -4.49 -10.11
C ASP A 18 -13.29 -4.50 -11.60
N ASP A 19 -14.51 -4.96 -11.90
CA ASP A 19 -15.00 -5.14 -13.27
C ASP A 19 -15.39 -3.81 -13.92
N LEU A 20 -14.86 -3.57 -15.13
CA LEU A 20 -15.22 -2.43 -15.97
C LEU A 20 -16.73 -2.47 -16.28
N GLY A 21 -17.46 -1.45 -15.84
CA GLY A 21 -18.90 -1.32 -16.06
C GLY A 21 -19.79 -2.01 -15.01
N ALA A 22 -19.22 -2.64 -13.98
CA ALA A 22 -20.02 -3.06 -12.84
C ALA A 22 -20.58 -1.84 -12.10
N THR A 23 -21.89 -1.87 -11.80
CA THR A 23 -22.55 -0.79 -11.06
C THR A 23 -21.93 -0.66 -9.68
N THR A 24 -21.44 0.54 -9.35
CA THR A 24 -21.02 0.85 -7.98
C THR A 24 -22.23 0.66 -7.06
N LYS A 25 -22.09 -0.16 -6.03
CA LYS A 25 -23.19 -0.41 -5.09
C LYS A 25 -23.42 0.78 -4.16
N LEU A 26 -22.40 1.63 -4.01
CA LEU A 26 -22.30 2.72 -3.07
C LEU A 26 -21.53 3.88 -3.69
N ASP A 27 -21.89 5.11 -3.35
CA ASP A 27 -21.10 6.29 -3.69
C ASP A 27 -19.91 6.43 -2.72
N LEU A 28 -18.69 6.57 -3.26
CA LEU A 28 -17.48 6.77 -2.45
C LEU A 28 -17.56 8.07 -1.63
N ASN A 29 -18.26 9.09 -2.14
CA ASN A 29 -18.47 10.36 -1.45
C ASN A 29 -19.38 10.24 -0.22
N ASP A 30 -20.08 9.11 -0.03
CA ASP A 30 -20.83 8.81 1.20
C ASP A 30 -19.94 8.18 2.28
N ASN A 31 -18.78 7.64 1.92
CA ASN A 31 -17.83 7.08 2.87
C ASN A 31 -16.87 8.17 3.38
N SER A 32 -17.22 8.79 4.52
CA SER A 32 -16.40 9.84 5.14
C SER A 32 -14.94 9.45 5.41
N LYS A 33 -14.64 8.16 5.63
CA LYS A 33 -13.27 7.67 5.87
C LYS A 33 -12.41 7.68 4.62
N ILE A 34 -12.99 7.41 3.45
CA ILE A 34 -12.30 7.43 2.16
C ILE A 34 -12.36 8.84 1.57
N LYS A 35 -13.53 9.48 1.62
CA LYS A 35 -13.78 10.85 1.13
C LYS A 35 -12.78 11.87 1.67
N LYS A 36 -12.33 11.74 2.92
CA LYS A 36 -11.31 12.65 3.49
C LYS A 36 -9.99 12.70 2.69
N TYR A 37 -9.73 11.69 1.86
CA TYR A 37 -8.57 11.62 0.97
C TYR A 37 -8.86 12.05 -0.47
N CYS A 38 -10.09 12.46 -0.79
CA CYS A 38 -10.40 13.13 -2.04
C CYS A 38 -9.75 14.54 -2.08
N PRO A 39 -9.58 15.13 -3.28
CA PRO A 39 -9.18 16.53 -3.42
C PRO A 39 -10.05 17.48 -2.58
N GLU A 40 -9.40 18.42 -1.90
CA GLU A 40 -10.08 19.55 -1.25
C GLU A 40 -10.59 20.51 -2.33
N ASN A 41 -11.87 20.86 -2.29
CA ASN A 41 -12.45 21.87 -3.16
C ASN A 41 -12.24 23.29 -2.61
N GLY A 42 -12.57 24.32 -3.39
CA GLY A 42 -12.41 25.73 -3.00
C GLY A 42 -13.21 26.16 -1.75
N SER A 43 -14.15 25.33 -1.28
CA SER A 43 -14.95 25.56 -0.06
C SER A 43 -14.44 24.79 1.16
N GLY A 44 -13.30 24.08 1.05
CA GLY A 44 -12.66 23.37 2.17
C GLY A 44 -13.22 21.98 2.46
N TYR A 45 -14.03 21.43 1.56
CA TYR A 45 -14.58 20.07 1.66
C TYR A 45 -13.87 19.12 0.68
N ASN A 46 -13.59 17.89 1.12
CA ASN A 46 -13.04 16.88 0.23
C ASN A 46 -14.17 16.26 -0.61
N THR A 47 -14.02 16.25 -1.94
CA THR A 47 -14.98 15.60 -2.87
C THR A 47 -14.20 14.99 -4.03
N CYS A 48 -14.50 13.74 -4.36
CA CYS A 48 -13.93 13.09 -5.53
C CYS A 48 -14.83 13.40 -6.74
N ASN A 49 -14.28 14.11 -7.74
CA ASN A 49 -15.05 14.59 -8.88
C ASN A 49 -14.82 13.75 -10.14
N THR A 50 -13.78 12.91 -10.13
CA THR A 50 -13.39 12.07 -11.26
C THR A 50 -13.10 10.66 -10.79
N ASN A 51 -13.21 9.67 -11.70
CA ASN A 51 -12.81 8.28 -11.41
C ASN A 51 -11.37 8.20 -10.90
N LEU A 52 -10.47 9.03 -11.44
CA LEU A 52 -9.09 9.08 -10.98
C LEU A 52 -8.98 9.60 -9.55
N ASP A 53 -9.80 10.59 -9.15
CA ASP A 53 -9.86 11.06 -7.76
C ASP A 53 -10.33 9.96 -6.80
N GLU A 54 -11.36 9.22 -7.19
CA GLU A 54 -11.90 8.12 -6.40
C GLU A 54 -10.88 6.98 -6.21
N ILE A 55 -10.24 6.54 -7.30
CA ILE A 55 -9.18 5.53 -7.29
C ILE A 55 -8.02 6.03 -6.41
N THR A 56 -7.64 7.31 -6.54
CA THR A 56 -6.59 7.92 -5.72
C THR A 56 -6.97 7.95 -4.25
N ALA A 57 -8.18 8.38 -3.91
CA ALA A 57 -8.64 8.44 -2.52
C ALA A 57 -8.69 7.04 -1.88
N GLY A 58 -9.16 6.03 -2.63
CA GLY A 58 -9.13 4.64 -2.20
C GLY A 58 -7.71 4.13 -1.92
N PHE A 59 -6.77 4.42 -2.82
CA PHE A 59 -5.36 4.07 -2.65
C PHE A 59 -4.73 4.75 -1.44
N LEU A 60 -4.95 6.06 -1.27
CA LEU A 60 -4.43 6.81 -0.12
C LEU A 60 -5.04 6.34 1.20
N TRP A 61 -6.33 5.97 1.21
CA TRP A 61 -6.96 5.37 2.38
C TRP A 61 -6.31 4.03 2.74
N LEU A 62 -6.16 3.11 1.78
CA LEU A 62 -5.50 1.82 2.01
C LEU A 62 -4.05 1.98 2.49
N LEU A 63 -3.31 2.95 1.95
CA LEU A 63 -1.98 3.27 2.46
C LEU A 63 -2.02 3.74 3.92
N GLY A 64 -2.97 4.61 4.29
CA GLY A 64 -3.19 5.01 5.67
C GLY A 64 -3.50 3.82 6.60
N GLU A 65 -4.34 2.89 6.14
CA GLU A 65 -4.63 1.64 6.85
C GLU A 65 -3.38 0.75 6.96
N CYS A 66 -2.55 0.68 5.92
CA CYS A 66 -1.31 -0.07 5.90
C CYS A 66 -0.28 0.52 6.87
N TYR A 67 -0.19 1.83 6.98
CA TYR A 67 0.76 2.46 7.91
C TYR A 67 0.29 2.36 9.35
N SER A 68 -1.02 2.32 9.59
CA SER A 68 -1.57 2.16 10.94
C SER A 68 -1.11 0.83 11.57
N THR A 69 -0.91 -0.22 10.76
CA THR A 69 -0.39 -1.52 11.24
C THR A 69 1.01 -1.42 11.86
N LEU A 70 1.81 -0.42 11.45
CA LEU A 70 3.16 -0.19 11.99
C LEU A 70 3.15 0.26 13.45
N THR A 71 1.99 0.71 13.94
CA THR A 71 1.83 1.28 15.29
C THR A 71 0.94 0.45 16.20
N THR A 72 0.28 -0.58 15.67
CA THR A 72 -0.58 -1.48 16.45
C THR A 72 0.23 -2.49 17.25
N ASN A 73 -0.23 -2.77 18.47
CA ASN A 73 0.26 -3.90 19.26
C ASN A 73 -0.01 -5.20 18.47
N GLY A 74 1.03 -5.96 18.16
CA GLY A 74 0.92 -7.13 17.27
C GLY A 74 1.30 -6.87 15.80
N TYR A 75 2.12 -5.84 15.53
CA TYR A 75 2.73 -5.63 14.21
C TYR A 75 3.36 -6.91 13.66
N ASP A 76 2.84 -7.37 12.52
CA ASP A 76 3.43 -8.43 11.72
C ASP A 76 3.94 -7.83 10.39
N GLN A 77 5.26 -7.91 10.20
CA GLN A 77 5.94 -7.40 9.02
C GLN A 77 5.50 -8.13 7.74
N ASN A 78 5.27 -9.44 7.80
CA ASN A 78 4.84 -10.22 6.64
C ASN A 78 3.40 -9.83 6.25
N ASN A 79 2.50 -9.65 7.22
CA ASN A 79 1.13 -9.19 6.94
C ASN A 79 1.13 -7.81 6.32
N THR A 80 1.90 -6.89 6.88
CA THR A 80 2.01 -5.52 6.36
C THR A 80 2.63 -5.50 4.96
N ASN A 81 3.63 -6.34 4.70
CA ASN A 81 4.24 -6.46 3.37
C ASN A 81 3.25 -7.01 2.35
N ALA A 82 2.56 -8.10 2.67
CA ALA A 82 1.55 -8.68 1.78
C ALA A 82 0.44 -7.67 1.47
N PHE A 83 -0.02 -6.93 2.49
CA PHE A 83 -0.99 -5.87 2.32
C PHE A 83 -0.50 -4.77 1.40
N PHE A 84 0.73 -4.30 1.60
CA PHE A 84 1.33 -3.30 0.72
C PHE A 84 1.43 -3.79 -0.73
N ILE A 85 1.83 -5.04 -0.96
CA ILE A 85 1.91 -5.65 -2.30
C ILE A 85 0.53 -5.70 -2.95
N HIS A 86 -0.50 -6.10 -2.21
CA HIS A 86 -1.88 -6.07 -2.71
C HIS A 86 -2.30 -4.65 -3.09
N ILE A 87 -2.06 -3.66 -2.24
CA ILE A 87 -2.44 -2.26 -2.47
C ILE A 87 -1.81 -1.73 -3.76
N ILE A 88 -0.50 -1.90 -3.95
CA ILE A 88 0.19 -1.38 -5.14
C ILE A 88 -0.20 -2.15 -6.41
N SER A 89 -0.52 -3.45 -6.30
CA SER A 89 -0.99 -4.26 -7.44
C SER A 89 -2.41 -3.85 -7.86
N TRP A 90 -3.32 -3.69 -6.88
CA TRP A 90 -4.68 -3.17 -7.10
C TRP A 90 -4.67 -1.79 -7.73
N PHE A 91 -3.88 -0.88 -7.16
CA PHE A 91 -3.80 0.49 -7.66
C PHE A 91 -3.27 0.53 -9.09
N SER A 92 -2.25 -0.30 -9.39
CA SER A 92 -1.73 -0.44 -10.75
C SER A 92 -2.77 -1.00 -11.72
N TYR A 93 -3.53 -2.01 -11.28
CA TYR A 93 -4.65 -2.55 -12.06
C TYR A 93 -5.70 -1.48 -12.38
N LYS A 94 -6.09 -0.66 -11.39
CA LYS A 94 -7.03 0.44 -11.59
C LYS A 94 -6.49 1.55 -12.48
N LEU A 95 -5.23 1.93 -12.34
CA LEU A 95 -4.61 2.91 -13.24
C LEU A 95 -4.47 2.38 -14.67
N ASN A 96 -4.21 1.08 -14.84
CA ASN A 96 -4.12 0.48 -16.16
C ASN A 96 -5.47 0.50 -16.88
N GLN A 97 -6.58 0.29 -16.15
CA GLN A 97 -7.96 0.41 -16.64
C GLN A 97 -8.40 1.85 -16.95
N ASN A 98 -7.77 2.86 -16.36
CA ASN A 98 -8.19 4.26 -16.51
C ASN A 98 -8.00 4.75 -17.96
N GLU A 99 -9.05 5.32 -18.57
CA GLU A 99 -9.02 5.83 -19.95
C GLU A 99 -8.34 7.21 -20.10
N GLY A 100 -8.16 7.92 -18.97
CA GLY A 100 -7.55 9.25 -18.95
C GLY A 100 -6.02 9.25 -18.94
N LYS A 101 -5.42 10.10 -18.09
CA LYS A 101 -3.96 10.22 -17.97
C LYS A 101 -3.33 8.86 -17.60
N LYS A 102 -2.36 8.43 -18.40
CA LYS A 102 -1.54 7.24 -18.15
C LYS A 102 -0.27 7.61 -17.40
N PHE A 103 0.21 6.67 -16.60
CA PHE A 103 1.44 6.80 -15.82
C PHE A 103 2.26 5.53 -16.00
N ASN A 104 3.58 5.66 -16.08
CA ASN A 104 4.45 4.49 -16.25
C ASN A 104 4.66 3.76 -14.92
N THR A 105 4.76 4.50 -13.81
CA THR A 105 5.03 3.96 -12.48
C THR A 105 4.16 4.65 -11.44
N ILE A 106 3.94 4.00 -10.29
CA ILE A 106 3.22 4.61 -9.16
C ILE A 106 3.96 5.86 -8.67
N ASN A 107 5.30 5.85 -8.69
CA ASN A 107 6.10 7.02 -8.32
C ASN A 107 5.88 8.20 -9.28
N ALA A 108 5.80 7.95 -10.59
CA ALA A 108 5.46 8.99 -11.56
C ALA A 108 4.06 9.56 -11.30
N PHE A 109 3.07 8.69 -11.07
CA PHE A 109 1.72 9.09 -10.66
C PHE A 109 1.73 10.01 -9.43
N PHE A 110 2.42 9.61 -8.36
CA PHE A 110 2.48 10.42 -7.14
C PHE A 110 3.08 11.80 -7.38
N ASN A 111 4.18 11.89 -8.13
CA ASN A 111 4.85 13.15 -8.38
C ASN A 111 4.04 14.07 -9.30
N GLU A 112 3.42 13.51 -10.34
CA GLU A 112 2.74 14.29 -11.37
C GLU A 112 1.28 14.60 -11.08
N TYR A 113 0.61 13.84 -10.22
CA TYR A 113 -0.82 14.00 -9.93
C TYR A 113 -1.09 14.35 -8.47
N VAL A 114 -0.52 13.59 -7.54
CA VAL A 114 -0.78 13.81 -6.10
C VAL A 114 -0.02 15.02 -5.58
N LYS A 115 1.28 15.13 -5.89
CA LYS A 115 2.15 16.21 -5.41
C LYS A 115 1.88 17.53 -6.11
N SER A 116 1.80 17.51 -7.44
CA SER A 116 1.60 18.71 -8.27
C SER A 116 0.26 19.41 -7.98
N SER A 117 -0.79 18.63 -7.70
CA SER A 117 -2.11 19.18 -7.41
C SER A 117 -2.17 19.89 -6.06
N GLY A 118 -1.38 19.45 -5.08
CA GLY A 118 -1.46 19.96 -3.71
C GLY A 118 -2.78 19.66 -3.00
N ASN A 119 -3.65 18.85 -3.60
CA ASN A 119 -5.03 18.64 -3.17
C ASN A 119 -5.20 17.51 -2.15
N TYR A 120 -4.14 16.74 -1.89
CA TYR A 120 -4.17 15.54 -1.03
C TYR A 120 -3.51 15.75 0.35
N LYS A 121 -3.67 16.94 0.94
CA LYS A 121 -3.05 17.35 2.22
C LYS A 121 -3.46 16.47 3.40
N SER A 122 -4.68 15.92 3.39
CA SER A 122 -5.19 15.07 4.46
C SER A 122 -4.34 13.81 4.64
N PHE A 123 -4.02 13.13 3.53
CA PHE A 123 -3.15 11.95 3.56
C PHE A 123 -1.79 12.26 4.16
N ILE A 124 -1.19 13.35 3.69
CA ILE A 124 0.13 13.80 4.11
C ILE A 124 0.14 14.06 5.63
N THR A 125 -0.92 14.70 6.14
CA THR A 125 -1.07 15.01 7.57
C THR A 125 -1.19 13.74 8.42
N ASP A 126 -1.99 12.77 7.96
CA ASP A 126 -2.17 11.47 8.65
C ASP A 126 -0.87 10.65 8.63
N ALA A 127 -0.18 10.61 7.48
CA ALA A 127 1.11 9.96 7.30
C ALA A 127 2.18 10.47 8.28
N TYR A 128 2.25 11.78 8.56
CA TYR A 128 3.22 12.34 9.52
C TYR A 128 3.04 11.89 10.96
N ARG A 129 1.85 11.42 11.34
CA ARG A 129 1.61 10.95 12.71
C ARG A 129 2.27 9.60 12.96
N ILE A 130 2.75 8.93 11.91
CA ILE A 130 3.30 7.58 11.94
C ILE A 130 4.82 7.68 11.78
N GLY A 131 5.56 7.57 12.89
CA GLY A 131 7.02 7.80 12.90
C GLY A 131 7.82 6.87 11.96
N ASN A 132 7.40 5.61 11.82
CA ASN A 132 8.13 4.58 11.08
C ASN A 132 7.79 4.53 9.57
N ILE A 133 6.90 5.40 9.10
CA ILE A 133 6.43 5.39 7.71
C ILE A 133 7.57 5.62 6.71
N LYS A 134 8.48 6.56 7.00
CA LYS A 134 9.59 6.91 6.12
C LYS A 134 10.47 5.70 5.87
N GLU A 135 10.92 5.07 6.94
CA GLU A 135 11.80 3.90 6.86
C GLU A 135 11.11 2.74 6.14
N PHE A 136 9.81 2.55 6.39
CA PHE A 136 9.01 1.55 5.70
C PHE A 136 8.98 1.77 4.17
N MET A 137 8.76 3.01 3.75
CA MET A 137 8.68 3.39 2.33
C MET A 137 10.04 3.38 1.64
N ASP A 138 11.10 3.89 2.28
CA ASP A 138 12.45 3.92 1.72
C ASP A 138 12.95 2.51 1.38
N LYS A 139 12.67 1.54 2.26
CA LYS A 139 13.01 0.12 2.03
C LYS A 139 12.24 -0.53 0.89
N ARG A 140 11.18 0.12 0.38
CA ARG A 140 10.23 -0.44 -0.61
C ARG A 140 10.00 0.48 -1.81
N GLU A 141 10.72 1.58 -1.91
CA GLU A 141 10.61 2.54 -3.00
C GLU A 141 10.79 1.86 -4.37
N TYR A 142 11.69 0.88 -4.43
CA TYR A 142 11.97 0.11 -5.63
C TYR A 142 10.74 -0.64 -6.20
N LEU A 143 9.70 -0.89 -5.38
CA LEU A 143 8.44 -1.50 -5.81
C LEU A 143 7.55 -0.48 -6.53
N LEU A 144 7.58 0.79 -6.11
CA LEU A 144 6.79 1.87 -6.70
C LEU A 144 7.32 2.34 -8.06
N ASN A 145 8.55 1.93 -8.39
CA ASN A 145 9.20 2.20 -9.67
C ASN A 145 9.05 1.04 -10.68
N ILE A 146 8.35 -0.05 -10.32
CA ILE A 146 7.96 -1.10 -11.27
C ILE A 146 6.91 -0.51 -12.23
N ASN A 147 6.94 -0.95 -13.49
CA ASN A 147 5.94 -0.55 -14.48
C ASN A 147 4.53 -0.93 -13.98
N ILE A 148 3.59 0.01 -14.06
CA ILE A 148 2.18 -0.19 -13.68
C ILE A 148 1.57 -1.39 -14.42
N GLU A 149 1.87 -1.56 -15.70
CA GLU A 149 1.34 -2.68 -16.48
C GLU A 149 1.79 -4.02 -15.89
N ASP A 150 3.07 -4.14 -15.54
CA ASP A 150 3.59 -5.37 -14.93
C ASP A 150 3.08 -5.58 -13.52
N LEU A 151 3.03 -4.52 -12.72
CA LEU A 151 2.53 -4.59 -11.35
C LEU A 151 1.04 -4.96 -11.30
N SER A 152 0.26 -4.52 -12.29
CA SER A 152 -1.17 -4.85 -12.40
C SER A 152 -1.44 -6.35 -12.57
N LYS A 153 -0.51 -7.10 -13.21
CA LYS A 153 -0.66 -8.54 -13.48
C LYS A 153 -0.67 -9.36 -12.19
N PHE A 154 -0.06 -8.87 -11.11
CA PHE A 154 -0.04 -9.55 -9.80
C PHE A 154 -1.35 -9.39 -9.01
N TYR A 155 -2.26 -8.53 -9.46
CA TYR A 155 -3.46 -8.20 -8.70
C TYR A 155 -4.37 -9.43 -8.50
N ASP A 156 -4.65 -10.19 -9.56
CA ASP A 156 -5.52 -11.37 -9.49
C ASP A 156 -5.02 -12.41 -8.48
N ALA A 157 -3.73 -12.69 -8.48
CA ALA A 157 -3.12 -13.61 -7.51
C ALA A 157 -3.23 -13.07 -6.08
N SER A 158 -2.96 -11.77 -5.88
CA SER A 158 -3.09 -11.13 -4.56
C SER A 158 -4.56 -11.05 -4.08
N LYS A 159 -5.51 -10.99 -5.02
CA LYS A 159 -6.95 -11.02 -4.76
C LYS A 159 -7.37 -12.40 -4.26
N LEU A 160 -6.92 -13.47 -4.93
CA LEU A 160 -7.19 -14.85 -4.50
C LEU A 160 -6.64 -15.12 -3.09
N LEU A 161 -5.42 -14.67 -2.78
CA LEU A 161 -4.88 -14.75 -1.41
C LEU A 161 -5.82 -14.11 -0.39
N CYS A 162 -6.31 -12.90 -0.67
CA CYS A 162 -7.22 -12.23 0.24
C CYS A 162 -8.57 -12.95 0.40
N SER A 163 -9.13 -13.46 -0.69
CA SER A 163 -10.35 -14.26 -0.65
C SER A 163 -10.17 -15.51 0.21
N MET A 164 -9.02 -16.19 0.11
CA MET A 164 -8.71 -17.34 0.96
C MET A 164 -8.66 -17.00 2.45
N TYR A 165 -8.03 -15.89 2.84
CA TYR A 165 -8.03 -15.44 4.24
C TYR A 165 -9.46 -15.20 4.77
N ILE A 166 -10.28 -14.49 4.00
CA ILE A 166 -11.68 -14.21 4.37
C ILE A 166 -12.52 -15.49 4.45
N ASN A 167 -12.37 -16.37 3.47
CA ASN A 167 -13.13 -17.62 3.40
C ASN A 167 -12.76 -18.58 4.55
N SER A 168 -11.48 -18.61 4.92
CA SER A 168 -10.96 -19.35 6.07
C SER A 168 -11.55 -18.84 7.39
N GLU A 169 -11.65 -17.51 7.58
CA GLU A 169 -12.23 -16.93 8.80
C GLU A 169 -13.74 -17.19 8.90
N LYS A 170 -14.45 -17.13 7.78
CA LYS A 170 -15.90 -17.40 7.73
C LYS A 170 -16.27 -18.88 7.88
N HIS A 171 -15.30 -19.79 7.99
CA HIS A 171 -15.52 -21.23 7.92
C HIS A 171 -16.39 -21.62 6.71
N THR A 172 -16.09 -21.01 5.56
CA THR A 172 -16.79 -21.30 4.30
C THR A 172 -16.54 -22.76 3.91
N LYS A 173 -17.47 -23.39 3.18
CA LYS A 173 -17.35 -24.79 2.72
C LYS A 173 -15.94 -25.08 2.18
N ASP A 174 -15.33 -26.17 2.66
CA ASP A 174 -13.95 -26.58 2.33
C ASP A 174 -13.64 -26.58 0.83
N SER A 175 -14.63 -26.90 0.00
CA SER A 175 -14.50 -26.92 -1.46
C SER A 175 -14.17 -25.55 -2.07
N THR A 176 -14.70 -24.45 -1.52
CA THR A 176 -14.43 -23.10 -2.03
C THR A 176 -13.01 -22.69 -1.74
N LEU A 177 -12.55 -22.91 -0.50
CA LEU A 177 -11.20 -22.56 -0.09
C LEU A 177 -10.14 -23.37 -0.87
N LEU A 178 -10.42 -24.66 -1.12
CA LEU A 178 -9.56 -25.51 -1.94
C LEU A 178 -9.49 -25.04 -3.39
N ASN A 179 -10.61 -24.59 -3.97
CA ASN A 179 -10.61 -24.07 -5.34
C ASN A 179 -9.83 -22.76 -5.45
N ASP A 180 -10.02 -21.81 -4.52
CA ASP A 180 -9.25 -20.57 -4.48
C ASP A 180 -7.73 -20.84 -4.37
N ALA A 181 -7.35 -21.85 -3.57
CA ALA A 181 -5.95 -22.26 -3.42
C ALA A 181 -5.36 -22.85 -4.71
N LYS A 182 -6.13 -23.68 -5.44
CA LYS A 182 -5.73 -24.21 -6.74
C LYS A 182 -5.57 -23.09 -7.77
N ASP A 183 -6.55 -22.19 -7.84
CA ASP A 183 -6.52 -21.05 -8.75
C ASP A 183 -5.34 -20.12 -8.46
N PHE A 184 -5.02 -19.92 -7.17
CA PHE A 184 -3.84 -19.17 -6.78
C PHE A 184 -2.54 -19.83 -7.27
N VAL A 185 -2.38 -21.15 -7.10
CA VAL A 185 -1.18 -21.87 -7.56
C VAL A 185 -1.03 -21.78 -9.08
N ILE A 186 -2.13 -21.89 -9.83
CA ILE A 186 -2.13 -21.72 -11.29
C ILE A 186 -1.68 -20.30 -11.65
N LYS A 187 -2.32 -19.27 -11.08
CA LYS A 187 -1.96 -17.86 -11.33
C LYS A 187 -0.52 -17.55 -10.95
N TYR A 188 -0.04 -18.05 -9.82
CA TYR A 188 1.34 -17.88 -9.40
C TYR A 188 2.31 -18.53 -10.39
N THR A 189 1.98 -19.73 -10.89
CA THR A 189 2.78 -20.43 -11.91
C THR A 189 2.84 -19.61 -13.20
N ASP A 190 1.70 -19.12 -13.68
CA ASP A 190 1.64 -18.27 -14.88
C ASP A 190 2.51 -17.01 -14.71
N LEU A 191 2.42 -16.34 -13.56
CA LEU A 191 3.26 -15.17 -13.25
C LEU A 191 4.76 -15.51 -13.20
N ASN A 192 5.10 -16.70 -12.70
CA ASN A 192 6.48 -17.18 -12.62
C ASN A 192 7.06 -17.51 -14.00
N GLU A 193 6.25 -18.01 -14.92
CA GLU A 193 6.67 -18.45 -16.26
C GLU A 193 6.48 -17.39 -17.34
N SER A 194 5.71 -16.34 -17.07
CA SER A 194 5.40 -15.30 -18.04
C SER A 194 6.64 -14.56 -18.54
N TYR A 195 6.81 -14.53 -19.85
CA TYR A 195 7.79 -13.69 -20.55
C TYR A 195 7.31 -12.25 -20.73
N ASN A 196 6.00 -12.00 -20.54
CA ASN A 196 5.37 -10.69 -20.67
C ASN A 196 5.49 -9.84 -19.40
N ILE A 197 6.22 -10.30 -18.39
CA ILE A 197 6.48 -9.57 -17.14
C ILE A 197 7.97 -9.30 -17.08
N GLU A 198 8.35 -8.05 -16.83
CA GLU A 198 9.75 -7.73 -16.63
C GLU A 198 10.34 -8.60 -15.51
N ASP A 199 11.47 -9.25 -15.78
CA ASP A 199 12.12 -10.15 -14.83
C ASP A 199 12.40 -9.48 -13.47
N THR A 200 12.68 -8.17 -13.49
CA THR A 200 12.79 -7.32 -12.30
C THR A 200 11.51 -7.33 -11.46
N ALA A 201 10.35 -7.13 -12.09
CA ALA A 201 9.05 -7.11 -11.41
C ALA A 201 8.75 -8.47 -10.79
N ARG A 202 8.90 -9.54 -11.58
CA ARG A 202 8.69 -10.93 -11.13
C ARG A 202 9.53 -11.28 -9.90
N ARG A 203 10.86 -11.07 -9.98
CA ARG A 203 11.77 -11.40 -8.87
C ARG A 203 11.52 -10.58 -7.61
N LYS A 204 10.95 -9.38 -7.74
CA LYS A 204 10.64 -8.50 -6.61
C LYS A 204 9.31 -8.83 -5.94
N ILE A 205 8.28 -9.23 -6.69
CA ILE A 205 6.91 -9.41 -6.17
C ILE A 205 6.62 -10.86 -5.76
N LEU A 206 7.03 -11.86 -6.56
CA LEU A 206 6.73 -13.27 -6.28
C LEU A 206 7.18 -13.75 -4.89
N PRO A 207 8.36 -13.34 -4.35
CA PRO A 207 8.74 -13.74 -3.00
C PRO A 207 7.73 -13.32 -1.93
N PHE A 208 7.08 -12.16 -2.10
CA PHE A 208 6.04 -11.70 -1.17
C PHE A 208 4.77 -12.53 -1.28
N LEU A 209 4.32 -12.86 -2.50
CA LEU A 209 3.15 -13.71 -2.72
C LEU A 209 3.38 -15.14 -2.20
N SER A 210 4.58 -15.69 -2.42
CA SER A 210 4.97 -17.00 -1.90
C SER A 210 4.98 -17.01 -0.37
N THR A 211 5.63 -16.01 0.24
CA THR A 211 5.67 -15.87 1.70
C THR A 211 4.27 -15.72 2.28
N ASP A 212 3.41 -14.95 1.62
CA ASP A 212 2.02 -14.76 2.06
C ASP A 212 1.20 -16.04 1.98
N TYR A 213 1.36 -16.82 0.90
CA TYR A 213 0.71 -18.13 0.76
C TYR A 213 1.16 -19.13 1.84
N ASP A 214 2.44 -19.16 2.17
CA ASP A 214 2.95 -20.01 3.25
C ASP A 214 2.41 -19.58 4.62
N ASN A 215 2.27 -18.27 4.85
CA ASN A 215 1.66 -17.73 6.05
C ASN A 215 0.15 -18.03 6.09
N PHE A 216 -0.55 -17.95 4.97
CA PHE A 216 -1.95 -18.32 4.84
C PHE A 216 -2.16 -19.79 5.22
N LYS A 217 -1.34 -20.73 4.72
CA LYS A 217 -1.44 -22.15 5.09
C LYS A 217 -1.31 -22.35 6.61
N LYS A 218 -0.39 -21.63 7.26
CA LYS A 218 -0.24 -21.67 8.73
C LYS A 218 -1.47 -21.10 9.44
N TYR A 219 -1.94 -19.93 9.01
CA TYR A 219 -3.13 -19.27 9.54
C TYR A 219 -4.37 -20.17 9.44
N CYS A 220 -4.61 -20.74 8.25
CA CYS A 220 -5.74 -21.61 7.97
C CYS A 220 -5.74 -22.86 8.85
N ASN A 221 -4.59 -23.54 8.98
CA ASN A 221 -4.45 -24.69 9.88
C ASN A 221 -4.66 -24.30 11.35
N GLY A 222 -4.19 -23.12 11.77
CA GLY A 222 -4.42 -22.58 13.11
C GLY A 222 -5.90 -22.26 13.41
N LYS A 223 -6.71 -22.02 12.37
CA LYS A 223 -8.16 -21.83 12.46
C LYS A 223 -8.96 -23.14 12.45
N GLY A 224 -8.29 -24.30 12.36
CA GLY A 224 -8.93 -25.62 12.38
C GLY A 224 -9.43 -26.12 11.02
N ASN A 225 -9.14 -25.39 9.94
CA ASN A 225 -9.45 -25.82 8.57
C ASN A 225 -8.35 -26.78 8.04
N ASN A 226 -8.68 -27.70 7.13
CA ASN A 226 -7.70 -28.61 6.54
C ASN A 226 -6.98 -27.99 5.32
N CYS A 227 -5.98 -27.16 5.57
CA CYS A 227 -5.15 -26.53 4.53
C CYS A 227 -3.81 -27.24 4.28
N LYS A 228 -3.60 -28.42 4.87
CA LYS A 228 -2.34 -29.18 4.72
C LYS A 228 -2.19 -29.78 3.33
N ASP A 229 -3.31 -30.08 2.67
CA ASP A 229 -3.36 -30.74 1.35
C ASP A 229 -3.24 -29.73 0.19
N PHE A 230 -3.01 -28.45 0.50
CA PHE A 230 -2.87 -27.42 -0.52
C PHE A 230 -1.55 -27.58 -1.27
N GLN A 231 -1.62 -27.46 -2.60
CA GLN A 231 -0.49 -27.68 -3.47
C GLN A 231 0.65 -26.70 -3.19
N SER A 232 1.88 -27.20 -3.14
CA SER A 232 3.08 -26.37 -3.02
C SER A 232 3.30 -25.52 -4.27
N LEU A 233 3.82 -24.31 -4.06
CA LEU A 233 4.19 -23.43 -5.17
C LEU A 233 5.43 -23.96 -5.90
N PRO A 234 5.51 -23.79 -7.24
CA PRO A 234 6.75 -24.05 -7.96
C PRO A 234 7.85 -23.11 -7.48
N ALA A 235 9.11 -23.58 -7.56
CA ALA A 235 10.26 -22.73 -7.31
C ALA A 235 10.26 -21.53 -8.26
N ILE A 236 10.63 -20.35 -7.76
CA ILE A 236 10.75 -19.15 -8.58
C ILE A 236 11.82 -19.41 -9.64
N LYS A 237 11.47 -19.23 -10.92
CA LYS A 237 12.44 -19.39 -12.02
C LYS A 237 13.43 -18.23 -11.96
N THR A 238 14.67 -18.56 -11.62
CA THR A 238 15.81 -17.66 -11.85
C THR A 238 16.34 -18.00 -13.23
N ASN A 239 16.20 -17.10 -14.21
CA ASN A 239 16.82 -17.33 -15.52
C ASN A 239 18.35 -17.45 -15.33
N ALA A 240 18.87 -18.67 -15.44
CA ALA A 240 20.29 -18.98 -15.32
C ALA A 240 21.16 -18.35 -16.43
N SER A 241 20.55 -17.64 -17.38
CA SER A 241 21.23 -16.93 -18.47
C SER A 241 22.09 -15.74 -18.00
N ALA A 242 22.03 -15.33 -16.72
CA ALA A 242 22.95 -14.34 -16.15
C ALA A 242 24.18 -14.95 -15.46
N LEU A 243 24.30 -16.29 -15.41
CA LEU A 243 25.35 -17.01 -14.68
C LEU A 243 26.51 -17.51 -15.57
N THR A 244 26.58 -17.09 -16.83
CA THR A 244 27.67 -17.43 -17.77
C THR A 244 28.59 -16.26 -18.13
N SER A 245 28.74 -15.26 -17.25
CA SER A 245 29.93 -14.39 -17.27
C SER A 245 30.64 -14.53 -15.92
N GLY A 246 31.87 -15.04 -15.98
CA GLY A 246 32.65 -15.60 -14.88
C GLY A 246 32.75 -14.78 -13.59
N ASN A 247 32.93 -15.52 -12.49
CA ASN A 247 33.58 -15.16 -11.24
C ASN A 247 33.92 -13.66 -11.08
N ALA A 248 33.02 -12.93 -10.43
CA ALA A 248 33.40 -11.76 -9.66
C ALA A 248 32.39 -11.59 -8.51
N SER A 249 32.90 -11.47 -7.29
CA SER A 249 32.21 -10.90 -6.14
C SER A 249 31.34 -9.71 -6.57
N PRO A 250 30.18 -9.45 -5.95
CA PRO A 250 29.32 -8.32 -6.32
C PRO A 250 29.92 -7.01 -5.78
N SER A 251 31.04 -6.60 -6.35
CA SER A 251 31.60 -5.27 -6.26
C SER A 251 31.87 -4.81 -7.69
N SER A 252 30.86 -4.27 -8.35
CA SER A 252 31.03 -3.54 -9.60
C SER A 252 30.11 -2.33 -9.63
N SER A 253 30.63 -1.23 -9.07
CA SER A 253 30.83 0.03 -9.80
C SER A 253 30.02 0.19 -11.10
N ILE A 254 28.81 0.72 -10.98
CA ILE A 254 28.18 1.50 -12.05
C ILE A 254 28.40 2.96 -11.67
N GLY A 255 29.61 3.43 -11.98
CA GLY A 255 29.93 4.85 -11.98
C GLY A 255 29.06 5.58 -13.00
N ASN A 256 28.55 6.74 -12.58
CA ASN A 256 28.00 7.81 -13.42
C ASN A 256 26.53 7.71 -13.89
N LYS A 257 25.65 7.16 -13.05
CA LYS A 257 24.20 7.51 -13.02
C LYS A 257 23.73 8.06 -11.66
N LEU A 258 24.66 8.58 -10.86
CA LEU A 258 24.38 9.04 -9.49
C LEU A 258 23.75 10.44 -9.39
N PHE A 259 23.56 11.17 -10.50
CA PHE A 259 23.13 12.58 -10.46
C PHE A 259 21.67 12.87 -10.84
N THR A 260 20.89 11.87 -11.29
CA THR A 260 19.44 12.06 -11.52
C THR A 260 18.59 11.58 -10.32
N VAL A 261 19.18 10.86 -9.38
CA VAL A 261 18.49 10.31 -8.20
C VAL A 261 18.44 11.31 -7.03
N LEU A 262 19.23 12.39 -7.06
CA LEU A 262 19.12 13.46 -6.05
C LEU A 262 17.78 14.22 -6.09
N SER A 263 17.01 14.13 -7.18
CA SER A 263 15.71 14.79 -7.29
C SER A 263 14.55 14.00 -6.64
N ILE A 264 14.77 12.73 -6.27
CA ILE A 264 13.72 11.86 -5.70
C ILE A 264 13.65 12.02 -4.17
N PHE A 265 14.74 12.47 -3.53
CA PHE A 265 14.70 12.95 -2.15
C PHE A 265 13.75 14.14 -1.98
N GLY A 266 13.42 14.89 -3.04
CA GLY A 266 12.49 16.02 -2.99
C GLY A 266 11.02 15.65 -2.82
N ALA A 267 10.61 14.38 -2.86
CA ALA A 267 9.22 13.99 -2.55
C ALA A 267 9.11 13.46 -1.11
N ILE A 268 9.95 12.49 -0.74
CA ILE A 268 9.95 11.88 0.61
C ILE A 268 10.62 12.79 1.65
N ALA A 269 11.75 13.43 1.34
CA ALA A 269 12.38 14.40 2.24
C ALA A 269 11.65 15.75 2.28
N PHE A 270 10.77 16.06 1.31
CA PHE A 270 9.93 17.27 1.36
C PHE A 270 8.66 17.05 2.18
N PHE A 271 8.11 15.82 2.19
CA PHE A 271 7.19 15.46 3.26
C PHE A 271 7.89 15.71 4.61
N LEU A 272 9.12 15.26 4.82
CA LEU A 272 9.80 15.52 6.10
C LEU A 272 10.26 16.98 6.32
N GLY A 273 10.55 17.73 5.26
CA GLY A 273 11.00 19.12 5.32
C GLY A 273 9.88 20.12 5.64
N ILE A 274 8.68 19.90 5.09
CA ILE A 274 7.49 20.68 5.47
C ILE A 274 7.03 20.30 6.89
N SER A 275 7.04 19.03 7.27
CA SER A 275 6.60 18.60 8.61
C SER A 275 7.57 18.94 9.72
N TYR A 276 8.88 18.98 9.47
CA TYR A 276 9.85 19.50 10.45
C TYR A 276 9.51 20.96 10.81
N LYS A 277 9.18 21.78 9.80
CA LYS A 277 8.77 23.18 10.01
C LYS A 277 7.42 23.29 10.74
N TYR A 278 6.40 22.50 10.39
CA TYR A 278 5.09 22.54 11.05
C TYR A 278 5.08 21.91 12.47
N SER A 279 5.84 20.84 12.71
CA SER A 279 5.96 20.16 14.01
C SER A 279 6.71 21.04 15.03
N LEU A 280 7.85 21.64 14.64
CA LEU A 280 8.61 22.55 15.49
C LEU A 280 7.77 23.80 15.88
N PHE A 281 6.99 24.34 14.93
CA PHE A 281 6.09 25.47 15.20
C PHE A 281 4.86 25.07 16.04
N GLY A 282 4.30 23.88 15.84
CA GLY A 282 3.15 23.36 16.60
C GLY A 282 3.47 23.09 18.07
N PHE A 283 4.63 22.46 18.34
CA PHE A 283 5.11 22.23 19.71
C PHE A 283 5.38 23.53 20.47
N ARG A 284 6.00 24.52 19.81
CA ARG A 284 6.22 25.86 20.40
C ARG A 284 4.92 26.54 20.82
N LYS A 285 3.88 26.47 19.96
CA LYS A 285 2.57 27.09 20.21
C LYS A 285 1.79 26.40 21.34
N ARG A 286 1.89 25.06 21.45
CA ARG A 286 1.31 24.29 22.57
C ARG A 286 1.99 24.60 23.90
N PHE A 287 3.32 24.67 23.92
CA PHE A 287 4.09 25.01 25.12
C PHE A 287 3.77 26.42 25.65
N GLN A 288 3.66 27.42 24.76
CA GLN A 288 3.26 28.78 25.15
C GLN A 288 1.84 28.83 25.73
N LYS A 289 0.87 28.10 25.14
CA LYS A 289 -0.50 28.00 25.68
C LYS A 289 -0.53 27.32 27.05
N GLN A 290 0.26 26.27 27.28
CA GLN A 290 0.38 25.64 28.61
C GLN A 290 0.98 26.61 29.64
N LYS A 291 2.06 27.32 29.29
CA LYS A 291 2.69 28.32 30.17
C LYS A 291 1.72 29.45 30.55
N LEU A 292 0.85 29.87 29.63
CA LEU A 292 -0.16 30.90 29.90
C LEU A 292 -1.28 30.37 30.82
N ARG A 293 -1.73 29.13 30.62
CA ARG A 293 -2.72 28.47 31.50
C ARG A 293 -2.21 28.29 32.93
N GLU A 294 -0.95 27.86 33.09
CA GLU A 294 -0.28 27.75 34.39
C GLU A 294 -0.19 29.11 35.10
N LYS A 295 0.18 30.18 34.37
CA LYS A 295 0.21 31.54 34.92
C LYS A 295 -1.17 31.99 35.43
N ILE A 296 -2.23 31.79 34.63
CA ILE A 296 -3.60 32.15 35.02
C ILE A 296 -4.05 31.35 36.27
N LYS A 297 -3.71 30.06 36.34
CA LYS A 297 -4.02 29.20 37.49
C LYS A 297 -3.33 29.68 38.77
N ASN A 298 -2.07 30.10 38.67
CA ASN A 298 -1.30 30.64 39.80
C ASN A 298 -1.83 32.01 40.27
N ILE A 299 -2.28 32.86 39.34
CA ILE A 299 -2.92 34.14 39.69
C ILE A 299 -4.24 33.89 40.43
N LYS A 300 -5.11 33.00 39.92
CA LYS A 300 -6.35 32.61 40.61
C LYS A 300 -6.12 32.06 42.01
N LYS A 301 -5.08 31.22 42.21
CA LYS A 301 -4.70 30.72 43.53
C LYS A 301 -4.26 31.82 44.51
N LYS A 302 -3.65 32.90 44.02
CA LYS A 302 -3.23 34.04 44.85
C LYS A 302 -4.38 34.98 45.20
N MET A 303 -5.42 35.06 44.35
CA MET A 303 -6.61 35.88 44.62
C MET A 303 -7.59 35.23 45.59
N ASN A 304 -7.59 33.90 45.68
CA ASN A 304 -8.43 33.12 46.60
C ASN A 304 -7.75 32.85 47.97
N ARG A 305 -6.67 33.57 48.27
CA ARG A 305 -5.94 33.55 49.54
C ARG A 305 -6.01 34.95 50.14
#